data_AF-A0A1E7EYS5-F1
#
_entry.id   AF-A0A1E7EYS5-F1
#
_cell.length_a   1.000
_cell.length_b   1.000
_cell.length_c   1.000
_cell.angle_alpha   90.00
_cell.angle_beta   90.00
_cell.angle_gamma   90.00
#
_symmetry.space_group_name_H-M   'P 1'
#
loop_
_entity.id
_entity.type
_entity.pdbx_description
1 polymer ?
#
loop_
_entity_poly.entity_id
_entity_poly.type
_entity_poly.pdbx_seq_one_letter_code
_entity_poly.pdbx_strand_id
1 'polypeptide(L)'
;MMKFTSTTIFLTCAAVATNAHGTLKQPMGPKDMMDLASHWENFWYSQGSEIGCAAATGENCGDLGTPCCEDRMQPTLKDPDQLTHQIFAKKYSSLRGSEKHLSTNPLLSKNPLLSTFEFNPWLAPGYAPVANSCGILGGWQFESSRDYVAGPGNGYSNFKDGKGNITNGHMPDPDMVVPAGTGGDVVLQADLDRRIQEAQGKKYATNDNSVWKAGSQQKVSYSILANHGGGIQYRLCPIDYLRNGTLNEDCFIALEFVGNTSWFEYYDLGNETDVSIPFTSVRVSDVNTNGVLPKGSTWTQIGLPSCVDENAGKCDSPNFENEVSKQGIYGFIMDSPSLMSPVLAEIVQSGGFEIADKIKVPEGLSGDYVFSWRWDCEQTPQVWTQCSIVTIEE
;
A
#
# COMPACT_ATOMS: atom_id res chain seq x y z
N MET A 1 -14.97 52.95 0.21
CA MET A 1 -15.53 51.91 -0.69
C MET A 1 -14.42 51.45 -1.61
N MET A 2 -13.72 50.38 -1.23
CA MET A 2 -12.63 49.80 -2.02
C MET A 2 -13.10 48.41 -2.44
N LYS A 3 -13.36 48.26 -3.73
CA LYS A 3 -13.84 47.02 -4.34
C LYS A 3 -12.69 46.01 -4.31
N PHE A 4 -12.85 44.91 -3.57
CA PHE A 4 -12.03 43.72 -3.73
C PHE A 4 -12.45 43.03 -5.03
N THR A 5 -11.55 43.00 -6.00
CA THR A 5 -11.67 42.12 -7.17
C THR A 5 -11.32 40.70 -6.74
N SER A 6 -12.34 39.84 -6.62
CA SER A 6 -12.14 38.40 -6.54
C SER A 6 -11.50 37.91 -7.83
N THR A 7 -10.23 37.54 -7.75
CA THR A 7 -9.61 36.64 -8.71
C THR A 7 -9.04 35.50 -7.90
N THR A 8 -9.91 34.57 -7.52
CA THR A 8 -9.53 33.27 -6.99
C THR A 8 -8.83 32.53 -8.11
N ILE A 9 -7.50 32.61 -8.11
CA ILE A 9 -6.66 31.66 -8.82
C ILE A 9 -6.78 30.36 -8.02
N PHE A 10 -7.77 29.52 -8.36
CA PHE A 10 -7.70 28.10 -8.07
C PHE A 10 -6.58 27.54 -8.94
N LEU A 11 -5.36 27.57 -8.41
CA LEU A 11 -4.26 26.84 -9.01
C LEU A 11 -4.57 25.36 -8.83
N THR A 12 -4.89 24.71 -9.95
CA THR A 12 -5.09 23.28 -10.14
C THR A 12 -3.78 22.51 -9.89
N CYS A 13 -3.34 22.46 -8.64
CA CYS A 13 -2.34 21.52 -8.10
C CYS A 13 -2.94 20.61 -7.03
N ALA A 14 -4.25 20.40 -7.06
CA ALA A 14 -4.98 19.54 -6.12
C ALA A 14 -4.95 18.04 -6.52
N ALA A 15 -3.90 17.58 -7.20
CA ALA A 15 -3.83 16.21 -7.72
C ALA A 15 -2.69 15.35 -7.15
N VAL A 16 -2.01 15.79 -6.08
CA VAL A 16 -0.95 14.99 -5.41
C VAL A 16 -1.16 14.88 -3.89
N ALA A 17 -2.35 15.20 -3.38
CA ALA A 17 -2.64 15.23 -1.94
C ALA A 17 -3.53 14.07 -1.46
N THR A 18 -3.56 12.97 -2.21
CA THR A 18 -4.23 11.74 -1.78
C THR A 18 -3.18 10.72 -1.41
N ASN A 19 -3.22 10.19 -0.19
CA ASN A 19 -2.41 9.02 0.15
C ASN A 19 -2.82 7.81 -0.69
N ALA A 20 -1.95 6.81 -0.73
CA ALA A 20 -2.42 5.46 -1.02
C ALA A 20 -3.46 5.02 0.00
N HIS A 21 -4.25 4.03 -0.34
CA HIS A 21 -5.25 3.45 0.55
C HIS A 21 -5.51 2.03 0.05
N GLY A 22 -5.38 1.04 0.93
CA GLY A 22 -5.63 -0.34 0.58
C GLY A 22 -5.88 -1.20 1.81
N THR A 23 -6.48 -2.36 1.59
CA THR A 23 -6.88 -3.23 2.67
C THR A 23 -6.74 -4.72 2.35
N LEU A 24 -6.25 -5.50 3.30
CA LEU A 24 -6.14 -6.95 3.25
C LEU A 24 -7.54 -7.57 3.27
N LYS A 25 -7.86 -8.45 2.31
CA LYS A 25 -9.16 -9.10 2.22
C LYS A 25 -9.12 -10.56 2.65
N GLN A 26 -8.08 -11.29 2.25
CA GLN A 26 -7.92 -12.70 2.63
C GLN A 26 -6.47 -13.01 2.98
N PRO A 27 -6.20 -13.64 4.15
CA PRO A 27 -7.12 -13.86 5.27
C PRO A 27 -7.49 -12.55 5.99
N MET A 28 -8.75 -12.40 6.40
CA MET A 28 -9.25 -11.18 7.05
C MET A 28 -8.55 -10.91 8.39
N GLY A 29 -8.24 -9.63 8.64
CA GLY A 29 -7.81 -9.15 9.96
C GLY A 29 -8.93 -9.15 11.00
N PRO A 30 -8.62 -8.75 12.25
CA PRO A 30 -9.61 -8.55 13.30
C PRO A 30 -10.71 -7.57 12.88
N LYS A 31 -11.93 -7.72 13.41
CA LYS A 31 -13.04 -6.80 13.11
C LYS A 31 -12.70 -5.35 13.43
N ASP A 32 -12.03 -5.11 14.55
CA ASP A 32 -11.61 -3.75 14.95
C ASP A 32 -10.51 -3.15 14.04
N MET A 33 -9.98 -3.92 13.09
CA MET A 33 -9.10 -3.46 12.02
C MET A 33 -9.84 -3.32 10.68
N MET A 34 -10.85 -4.17 10.44
CA MET A 34 -11.48 -4.40 9.13
C MET A 34 -12.88 -3.79 8.96
N ASP A 35 -13.58 -3.49 10.05
CA ASP A 35 -14.97 -2.99 10.09
C ASP A 35 -15.00 -1.66 10.83
N LEU A 36 -14.16 -0.72 10.37
CA LEU A 36 -14.12 0.64 10.88
C LEU A 36 -15.08 1.52 10.08
N ALA A 37 -15.66 2.53 10.73
CA ALA A 37 -16.57 3.48 10.08
C ALA A 37 -15.93 4.11 8.82
N SER A 38 -16.73 4.56 7.86
CA SER A 38 -16.27 5.45 6.78
C SER A 38 -15.00 5.00 6.02
N HIS A 39 -14.79 3.70 5.82
CA HIS A 39 -13.67 3.12 5.07
C HIS A 39 -12.28 3.22 5.76
N TRP A 40 -12.23 3.47 7.07
CA TRP A 40 -10.99 3.58 7.84
C TRP A 40 -10.14 2.29 7.86
N GLU A 41 -10.69 1.14 7.46
CA GLU A 41 -9.94 -0.09 7.21
C GLU A 41 -8.90 0.03 6.09
N ASN A 42 -8.95 1.10 5.29
CA ASN A 42 -8.00 1.40 4.22
C ASN A 42 -6.93 2.42 4.63
N PHE A 43 -6.70 2.65 5.93
CA PHE A 43 -5.79 3.68 6.45
C PHE A 43 -4.66 3.13 7.34
N TRP A 44 -4.24 1.88 7.13
CA TRP A 44 -3.15 1.25 7.89
C TRP A 44 -1.81 1.32 7.16
N TYR A 45 -0.98 2.30 7.51
CA TYR A 45 0.29 2.56 6.81
C TYR A 45 1.36 3.17 7.72
N SER A 46 2.56 3.29 7.19
CA SER A 46 3.66 4.09 7.72
C SER A 46 3.92 5.26 6.78
N GLN A 47 3.81 6.47 7.29
CA GLN A 47 4.12 7.71 6.57
C GLN A 47 5.62 8.04 6.67
N GLY A 48 6.19 8.65 5.62
CA GLY A 48 7.56 9.13 5.62
C GLY A 48 8.58 7.99 5.52
N SER A 49 8.25 6.99 4.70
CA SER A 49 9.04 5.79 4.45
C SER A 49 9.72 5.90 3.09
N GLU A 50 10.99 6.34 3.09
CA GLU A 50 11.86 6.30 1.90
C GLU A 50 12.92 5.19 2.03
N ILE A 51 13.39 4.68 0.89
CA ILE A 51 14.42 3.65 0.84
C ILE A 51 15.75 4.21 1.37
N GLY A 52 16.37 3.45 2.29
CA GLY A 52 17.63 3.82 2.94
C GLY A 52 17.47 4.62 4.24
N CYS A 53 16.28 5.15 4.53
CA CYS A 53 16.01 5.72 5.84
C CYS A 53 16.11 4.65 6.93
N ALA A 54 16.67 5.02 8.09
CA ALA A 54 16.78 4.12 9.24
C ALA A 54 15.43 3.79 9.89
N ALA A 55 14.46 4.71 9.81
CA ALA A 55 13.12 4.57 10.34
C ALA A 55 12.15 5.42 9.51
N ALA A 56 10.86 5.06 9.55
CA ALA A 56 9.80 5.94 9.04
C ALA A 56 9.73 7.20 9.90
N THR A 57 9.48 8.36 9.29
CA THR A 57 9.54 9.65 10.00
C THR A 57 8.19 10.23 10.37
N GLY A 58 7.12 9.74 9.75
CA GLY A 58 5.78 10.33 9.84
C GLY A 58 5.64 11.63 9.06
N GLU A 59 6.73 12.19 8.55
CA GLU A 59 6.73 13.47 7.85
C GLU A 59 6.08 13.35 6.47
N ASN A 60 5.47 14.44 6.04
CA ASN A 60 5.02 14.58 4.67
C ASN A 60 6.16 15.04 3.76
N CYS A 61 7.10 14.12 3.54
CA CYS A 61 8.29 14.25 2.70
C CYS A 61 8.03 13.64 1.30
N GLY A 62 9.05 13.60 0.44
CA GLY A 62 8.96 13.14 -0.95
C GLY A 62 8.38 14.20 -1.90
N ASP A 63 7.51 15.09 -1.40
CA ASP A 63 6.91 16.15 -2.20
C ASP A 63 7.90 17.27 -2.56
N LEU A 64 7.90 17.64 -3.85
CA LEU A 64 8.82 18.63 -4.45
C LEU A 64 10.31 18.29 -4.26
N GLY A 65 10.64 17.03 -3.93
CA GLY A 65 12.00 16.55 -3.75
C GLY A 65 12.60 16.77 -2.36
N THR A 66 11.78 17.08 -1.35
CA THR A 66 12.24 17.15 0.05
C THR A 66 12.38 15.73 0.62
N PRO A 67 13.60 15.26 0.94
CA PRO A 67 13.78 13.88 1.40
C PRO A 67 13.21 13.67 2.81
N CYS A 68 12.80 12.45 3.11
CA CYS A 68 12.37 12.04 4.44
C CYS A 68 13.53 11.94 5.43
N CYS A 69 14.73 11.66 4.92
CA CYS A 69 15.94 11.50 5.72
C CYS A 69 17.19 11.84 4.90
N GLU A 70 18.32 12.06 5.58
CA GLU A 70 19.59 12.35 4.90
C GLU A 70 20.13 11.10 4.17
N ASP A 71 20.10 9.96 4.88
CA ASP A 71 20.61 8.68 4.39
C ASP A 71 19.58 8.01 3.46
N ARG A 72 19.84 8.06 2.16
CA ARG A 72 19.00 7.39 1.15
C ARG A 72 19.80 6.37 0.38
N MET A 73 19.13 5.31 -0.07
CA MET A 73 19.76 4.29 -0.91
C MET A 73 19.38 4.45 -2.39
N GLN A 74 20.19 3.86 -3.26
CA GLN A 74 19.85 3.79 -4.68
C GLN A 74 18.75 2.74 -4.92
N PRO A 75 17.83 2.98 -5.86
CA PRO A 75 16.82 1.99 -6.24
C PRO A 75 17.43 0.67 -6.70
N THR A 76 16.73 -0.43 -6.45
CA THR A 76 17.16 -1.77 -6.86
C THR A 76 16.46 -2.26 -8.12
N LEU A 77 15.29 -1.72 -8.49
CA LEU A 77 14.62 -2.06 -9.75
C LEU A 77 15.52 -1.74 -10.95
N LYS A 78 15.37 -2.52 -12.03
CA LYS A 78 16.25 -2.47 -13.22
C LYS A 78 15.52 -2.31 -14.55
N ASP A 79 14.22 -2.58 -14.57
CA ASP A 79 13.44 -2.63 -15.80
C ASP A 79 12.18 -1.73 -15.68
N PRO A 80 11.87 -0.88 -16.68
CA PRO A 80 10.63 -0.12 -16.70
C PRO A 80 9.35 -0.96 -16.55
N ASP A 81 9.34 -2.22 -16.96
CA ASP A 81 8.18 -3.09 -16.82
C ASP A 81 7.94 -3.51 -15.35
N GLN A 82 8.92 -3.31 -14.45
CA GLN A 82 8.76 -3.48 -13.01
C GLN A 82 8.03 -2.31 -12.34
N LEU A 83 7.81 -1.20 -13.06
CA LEU A 83 7.06 -0.04 -12.58
C LEU A 83 5.58 -0.15 -12.92
N THR A 84 4.72 0.42 -12.08
CA THR A 84 3.28 0.56 -12.34
C THR A 84 2.94 1.87 -13.06
N HIS A 85 3.83 2.87 -13.07
CA HIS A 85 3.69 4.10 -13.86
C HIS A 85 4.57 4.07 -15.12
N GLN A 86 4.41 3.02 -15.93
CA GLN A 86 5.29 2.72 -17.07
C GLN A 86 5.25 3.76 -18.19
N ILE A 87 4.09 4.34 -18.51
CA ILE A 87 3.98 5.32 -19.59
C ILE A 87 4.81 6.57 -19.29
N PHE A 88 4.89 6.98 -18.02
CA PHE A 88 5.83 8.02 -17.58
C PHE A 88 7.29 7.60 -17.80
N ALA A 89 7.65 6.34 -17.58
CA ALA A 89 9.00 5.84 -17.85
C ALA A 89 9.32 5.74 -19.35
N LYS A 90 8.42 5.17 -20.15
CA LYS A 90 8.63 4.89 -21.59
C LYS A 90 8.63 6.16 -22.43
N LYS A 91 7.65 7.06 -22.28
CA LYS A 91 7.50 8.28 -23.10
C LYS A 91 8.67 9.25 -22.93
N TYR A 92 9.23 9.34 -21.73
CA TYR A 92 10.28 10.31 -21.39
C TYR A 92 11.70 9.74 -21.44
N SER A 93 11.88 8.42 -21.55
CA SER A 93 13.19 7.79 -21.84
C SER A 93 13.84 8.26 -23.15
N SER A 94 13.06 8.91 -24.03
CA SER A 94 13.45 9.45 -25.33
C SER A 94 13.77 10.95 -25.34
N LEU A 95 13.51 11.68 -24.25
CA LEU A 95 13.71 13.12 -24.15
C LEU A 95 15.01 13.44 -23.37
N ARG A 96 16.01 14.04 -24.04
CA ARG A 96 17.14 14.72 -23.37
C ARG A 96 16.76 16.19 -23.17
N GLY A 97 16.63 16.66 -21.93
CA GLY A 97 16.40 18.09 -21.66
C GLY A 97 16.33 18.51 -20.19
N SER A 98 17.23 19.44 -19.83
CA SER A 98 17.44 20.19 -18.57
C SER A 98 17.99 19.44 -17.34
N GLU A 99 19.32 19.49 -17.23
CA GLU A 99 20.17 18.93 -16.17
C GLU A 99 20.15 19.74 -14.87
N LYS A 100 19.05 19.75 -14.11
CA LYS A 100 19.13 20.33 -12.75
C LYS A 100 18.90 19.38 -11.58
N HIS A 101 18.25 18.23 -11.78
CA HIS A 101 18.18 17.16 -10.77
C HIS A 101 17.98 15.81 -11.47
N LEU A 102 19.00 15.33 -12.20
CA LEU A 102 18.95 14.02 -12.83
C LEU A 102 19.33 12.96 -11.79
N SER A 103 18.41 12.01 -11.55
CA SER A 103 18.69 10.81 -10.75
C SER A 103 19.94 10.10 -11.25
N THR A 104 20.75 9.56 -10.34
CA THR A 104 21.91 8.71 -10.68
C THR A 104 21.50 7.30 -11.11
N ASN A 105 20.23 6.92 -10.90
CA ASN A 105 19.72 5.64 -11.34
C ASN A 105 19.47 5.63 -12.86
N PRO A 106 20.06 4.70 -13.63
CA PRO A 106 19.83 4.62 -15.08
C PRO A 106 18.36 4.54 -15.52
N LEU A 107 17.48 3.93 -14.72
CA LEU A 107 16.03 3.90 -14.96
C LEU A 107 15.39 5.29 -14.90
N LEU A 108 15.83 6.13 -13.96
CA LEU A 108 15.17 7.39 -13.58
C LEU A 108 15.90 8.62 -14.14
N SER A 109 17.18 8.47 -14.51
CA SER A 109 18.11 9.50 -14.99
C SER A 109 17.68 10.28 -16.23
N LYS A 110 16.55 9.94 -16.86
CA LYS A 110 16.03 10.63 -18.05
C LYS A 110 14.70 11.36 -17.82
N ASN A 111 14.14 11.33 -16.60
CA ASN A 111 12.81 11.88 -16.35
C ASN A 111 12.72 12.62 -14.99
N PRO A 112 12.53 13.97 -15.01
CA PRO A 112 12.34 14.79 -13.80
C PRO A 112 11.13 14.40 -12.94
N LEU A 113 10.07 13.81 -13.51
CA LEU A 113 8.87 13.37 -12.79
C LEU A 113 9.02 11.96 -12.19
N LEU A 114 10.01 11.18 -12.64
CA LEU A 114 10.34 9.90 -12.00
C LEU A 114 11.44 10.07 -10.96
N SER A 115 12.29 11.10 -11.08
CA SER A 115 13.20 11.46 -10.00
C SER A 115 12.49 11.94 -8.73
N THR A 116 11.23 12.38 -8.81
CA THR A 116 10.44 12.71 -7.60
C THR A 116 10.03 11.47 -6.81
N PHE A 117 9.98 10.30 -7.44
CA PHE A 117 9.61 9.03 -6.80
C PHE A 117 10.83 8.13 -6.54
N GLU A 118 12.03 8.63 -6.84
CA GLU A 118 13.27 7.83 -6.82
C GLU A 118 13.48 7.09 -5.51
N PHE A 119 13.06 7.68 -4.40
CA PHE A 119 13.29 7.12 -3.06
C PHE A 119 12.05 6.46 -2.45
N ASN A 120 10.94 6.39 -3.19
CA ASN A 120 9.73 5.76 -2.70
C ASN A 120 9.90 4.25 -2.55
N PRO A 121 9.13 3.59 -1.66
CA PRO A 121 9.36 2.21 -1.25
C PRO A 121 9.52 1.19 -2.39
N TRP A 122 8.66 1.25 -3.41
CA TRP A 122 8.67 0.25 -4.48
C TRP A 122 9.98 0.24 -5.29
N LEU A 123 10.70 1.36 -5.30
CA LEU A 123 11.94 1.50 -6.06
C LEU A 123 13.06 0.62 -5.48
N ALA A 124 12.93 0.16 -4.24
CA ALA A 124 13.70 -0.94 -3.67
C ALA A 124 12.82 -1.81 -2.77
N PRO A 125 12.12 -2.83 -3.32
CA PRO A 125 11.10 -3.58 -2.59
C PRO A 125 11.63 -4.19 -1.28
N GLY A 126 10.96 -3.87 -0.18
CA GLY A 126 11.29 -4.33 1.17
C GLY A 126 12.25 -3.43 1.95
N TYR A 127 12.92 -2.46 1.31
CA TYR A 127 13.97 -1.65 1.96
C TYR A 127 13.45 -0.43 2.71
N ALA A 128 12.26 0.08 2.37
CA ALA A 128 11.69 1.19 3.11
C ALA A 128 11.30 0.73 4.53
N PRO A 129 11.59 1.55 5.55
CA PRO A 129 11.25 1.22 6.93
C PRO A 129 9.75 1.37 7.18
N VAL A 130 9.24 0.64 8.17
CA VAL A 130 7.88 0.79 8.70
C VAL A 130 7.95 1.20 10.16
N ALA A 131 6.99 2.02 10.59
CA ALA A 131 6.83 2.36 12.00
C ALA A 131 6.16 1.23 12.80
N ASN A 132 5.38 0.39 12.12
CA ASN A 132 4.69 -0.76 12.69
C ASN A 132 4.49 -1.83 11.61
N SER A 133 4.85 -3.08 11.89
CA SER A 133 4.73 -4.19 10.90
C SER A 133 3.29 -4.54 10.51
N CYS A 134 2.31 -4.08 11.28
CA CYS A 134 0.89 -4.25 11.00
C CYS A 134 0.18 -2.91 10.71
N GLY A 135 0.96 -1.87 10.39
CA GLY A 135 0.48 -0.54 10.03
C GLY A 135 0.13 0.32 11.24
N ILE A 136 -0.01 1.61 11.00
CA ILE A 136 -0.56 2.55 11.99
C ILE A 136 -1.81 3.15 11.38
N LEU A 137 -2.91 3.17 12.13
CA LEU A 137 -4.15 3.77 11.69
C LEU A 137 -3.96 5.27 11.46
N GLY A 138 -4.13 5.73 10.23
CA GLY A 138 -3.85 7.10 9.82
C GLY A 138 -2.38 7.39 9.55
N GLY A 139 -1.48 6.41 9.60
CA GLY A 139 -0.12 6.52 9.05
C GLY A 139 1.01 6.84 10.03
N TRP A 140 0.69 7.35 11.24
CA TRP A 140 1.71 7.76 12.21
C TRP A 140 1.14 7.90 13.63
N GLN A 141 2.00 7.90 14.65
CA GLN A 141 1.59 8.23 16.03
C GLN A 141 1.54 9.75 16.22
N PHE A 142 0.35 10.31 16.40
CA PHE A 142 0.14 11.75 16.41
C PHE A 142 0.08 12.33 17.82
N GLU A 143 0.84 13.39 18.09
CA GLU A 143 0.75 14.14 19.35
C GLU A 143 -0.43 15.14 19.35
N SER A 144 -0.92 15.51 18.17
CA SER A 144 -1.96 16.51 18.01
C SER A 144 -2.74 16.36 16.69
N SER A 145 -3.92 16.98 16.59
CA SER A 145 -4.69 17.06 15.34
C SER A 145 -3.93 17.77 14.21
N ARG A 146 -3.00 18.66 14.58
CA ARG A 146 -2.10 19.33 13.65
C ARG A 146 -1.19 18.31 12.95
N ASP A 147 -0.57 17.43 13.71
CA ASP A 147 0.35 16.42 13.17
C ASP A 147 -0.42 15.32 12.44
N TYR A 148 -1.63 15.02 12.89
CA TYR A 148 -2.56 14.16 12.17
C TYR A 148 -2.80 14.64 10.73
N VAL A 149 -3.04 15.94 10.55
CA VAL A 149 -3.36 16.51 9.23
C VAL A 149 -2.13 16.58 8.32
N ALA A 150 -0.93 16.86 8.83
CA ALA A 150 0.21 17.24 7.99
C ALA A 150 1.56 16.59 8.36
N GLY A 151 1.54 15.60 9.24
CA GLY A 151 2.74 14.99 9.79
C GLY A 151 3.39 15.82 10.91
N PRO A 152 4.36 15.25 11.63
CA PRO A 152 5.04 15.89 12.74
C PRO A 152 5.96 17.03 12.29
N GLY A 153 6.59 17.69 13.26
CA GLY A 153 7.61 18.71 13.01
C GLY A 153 7.04 19.95 12.31
N ASN A 154 7.64 20.33 11.18
CA ASN A 154 7.24 21.51 10.42
C ASN A 154 6.09 21.25 9.43
N GLY A 155 5.58 20.01 9.34
CA GLY A 155 4.59 19.59 8.34
C GLY A 155 3.40 20.54 8.20
N TYR A 156 2.72 20.84 9.31
CA TYR A 156 1.57 21.76 9.27
C TYR A 156 1.91 23.22 8.94
N SER A 157 3.08 23.71 9.37
CA SER A 157 3.51 25.06 8.99
C SER A 157 3.77 25.12 7.49
N ASN A 158 4.41 24.09 6.93
CA ASN A 158 4.63 23.96 5.49
C ASN A 158 3.31 23.86 4.75
N PHE A 159 2.36 23.06 5.23
CA PHE A 159 1.01 22.97 4.66
C PHE A 159 0.30 24.33 4.62
N LYS A 160 0.28 25.07 5.73
CA LYS A 160 -0.35 26.41 5.78
C LYS A 160 0.31 27.44 4.88
N ASP A 161 1.61 27.32 4.66
CA ASP A 161 2.39 28.18 3.76
C ASP A 161 2.27 27.75 2.28
N GLY A 162 1.54 26.67 1.96
CA GLY A 162 1.47 26.10 0.61
C GLY A 162 2.78 25.46 0.15
N LYS A 163 3.66 25.09 1.09
CA LYS A 163 4.98 24.48 0.88
C LYS A 163 5.02 22.99 1.24
N GLY A 164 3.92 22.43 1.73
CA GLY A 164 3.79 21.02 2.10
C GLY A 164 2.38 20.53 1.86
N ASN A 165 2.20 19.21 1.85
CA ASN A 165 0.92 18.58 1.63
C ASN A 165 0.26 18.13 2.94
N ILE A 166 -0.94 17.58 2.83
CA ILE A 166 -1.63 16.89 3.93
C ILE A 166 -1.20 15.42 4.00
N THR A 167 -1.04 14.91 5.21
CA THR A 167 -1.01 13.48 5.49
C THR A 167 -2.44 12.97 5.49
N ASN A 168 -3.31 13.43 6.39
CA ASN A 168 -4.72 12.98 6.40
C ASN A 168 -5.66 14.14 6.03
N GLY A 169 -6.42 13.95 4.94
CA GLY A 169 -7.37 14.95 4.44
C GLY A 169 -8.69 15.01 5.19
N HIS A 170 -9.01 13.97 5.95
CA HIS A 170 -10.22 13.86 6.75
C HIS A 170 -9.85 13.57 8.20
N MET A 171 -10.49 14.25 9.15
CA MET A 171 -10.35 13.93 10.56
C MET A 171 -10.93 12.54 10.85
N PRO A 172 -10.36 11.80 11.82
CA PRO A 172 -10.93 10.52 12.23
C PRO A 172 -12.35 10.73 12.76
N ASP A 173 -13.18 9.72 12.58
CA ASP A 173 -14.54 9.75 13.11
C ASP A 173 -14.46 9.81 14.67
N PRO A 174 -15.21 10.70 15.33
CA PRO A 174 -15.15 10.84 16.79
C PRO A 174 -15.54 9.57 17.54
N ASP A 175 -16.31 8.67 16.92
CA ASP A 175 -16.81 7.45 17.52
C ASP A 175 -16.00 6.19 17.12
N MET A 176 -14.80 6.36 16.53
CA MET A 176 -13.94 5.22 16.19
C MET A 176 -13.55 4.43 17.45
N VAL A 177 -13.82 3.11 17.42
CA VAL A 177 -13.44 2.17 18.49
C VAL A 177 -11.92 2.10 18.64
N VAL A 178 -11.19 2.20 17.52
CA VAL A 178 -9.73 2.27 17.49
C VAL A 178 -9.31 3.71 17.15
N PRO A 179 -8.64 4.43 18.07
CA PRO A 179 -8.16 5.78 17.79
C PRO A 179 -7.12 5.82 16.67
N ALA A 180 -7.15 6.87 15.86
CA ALA A 180 -6.07 7.15 14.92
C ALA A 180 -4.71 7.27 15.66
N GLY A 181 -3.65 6.77 15.03
CA GLY A 181 -2.32 6.62 15.61
C GLY A 181 -2.09 5.30 16.35
N THR A 182 -3.10 4.45 16.47
CA THR A 182 -2.94 3.11 17.06
C THR A 182 -2.19 2.19 16.10
N GLY A 183 -1.20 1.45 16.62
CA GLY A 183 -0.50 0.39 15.87
C GLY A 183 -1.39 -0.83 15.64
N GLY A 184 -1.29 -1.43 14.46
CA GLY A 184 -2.09 -2.60 14.09
C GLY A 184 -1.72 -3.84 14.91
N ASP A 185 -0.49 -3.92 15.41
CA ASP A 185 -0.05 -4.94 16.36
C ASP A 185 -0.78 -4.83 17.71
N VAL A 186 -1.04 -3.60 18.20
CA VAL A 186 -1.83 -3.36 19.41
C VAL A 186 -3.26 -3.86 19.22
N VAL A 187 -3.87 -3.58 18.07
CA VAL A 187 -5.22 -4.08 17.74
C VAL A 187 -5.24 -5.60 17.64
N LEU A 188 -4.24 -6.18 16.98
CA LEU A 188 -4.11 -7.63 16.81
C LEU A 188 -3.90 -8.34 18.16
N GLN A 189 -3.08 -7.77 19.04
CA GLN A 189 -2.85 -8.28 20.38
C GLN A 189 -4.11 -8.18 21.24
N ALA A 190 -4.83 -7.05 21.19
CA ALA A 190 -6.08 -6.87 21.93
C ALA A 190 -7.17 -7.86 21.51
N ASP A 191 -7.29 -8.11 20.20
CA ASP A 191 -8.21 -9.13 19.67
C ASP A 191 -7.82 -10.54 20.13
N LEU A 192 -6.53 -10.88 20.08
CA LEU A 192 -6.03 -12.17 20.59
C LEU A 192 -6.32 -12.34 22.08
N ASP A 193 -6.05 -11.33 22.90
CA ASP A 193 -6.29 -11.37 24.34
C ASP A 193 -7.78 -11.52 24.66
N ARG A 194 -8.67 -10.83 23.92
CA ARG A 194 -10.12 -10.99 24.04
C ARG A 194 -10.53 -12.44 23.76
N ARG A 195 -10.07 -13.03 22.65
CA ARG A 195 -10.37 -14.44 22.29
C ARG A 195 -9.87 -15.42 23.35
N ILE A 196 -8.68 -15.20 23.92
CA ILE A 196 -8.12 -16.02 25.01
C ILE A 196 -8.99 -15.92 26.27
N GLN A 197 -9.42 -14.71 26.64
CA GLN A 197 -10.32 -14.50 27.78
C GLN A 197 -11.66 -15.20 27.59
N GLU A 198 -12.27 -15.07 26.40
CA GLU A 198 -13.52 -15.75 26.02
C GLU A 198 -13.40 -17.27 26.09
N ALA A 199 -12.21 -17.81 25.77
CA ALA A 199 -11.93 -19.23 25.86
C ALA A 199 -11.76 -19.77 27.31
N GLN A 200 -11.69 -18.88 28.31
CA GLN A 200 -11.63 -19.22 29.74
C GLN A 200 -10.55 -20.26 30.10
N GLY A 201 -9.34 -20.11 29.53
CA GLY A 201 -8.21 -21.01 29.79
C GLY A 201 -8.22 -22.31 28.99
N LYS A 202 -9.19 -22.50 28.08
CA LYS A 202 -9.07 -23.47 26.98
C LYS A 202 -8.22 -22.87 25.86
N LYS A 203 -7.68 -23.71 24.97
CA LYS A 203 -7.13 -23.20 23.70
C LYS A 203 -8.25 -22.40 23.02
N TYR A 204 -8.01 -21.13 22.73
CA TYR A 204 -8.99 -20.29 22.06
C TYR A 204 -9.33 -20.92 20.70
N ALA A 205 -10.60 -20.86 20.32
CA ALA A 205 -11.05 -21.51 19.10
C ALA A 205 -10.36 -20.82 17.92
N THR A 206 -9.54 -21.58 17.20
CA THR A 206 -8.96 -21.15 15.92
C THR A 206 -10.03 -21.07 14.81
N ASN A 207 -11.30 -21.35 15.13
CA ASN A 207 -12.42 -21.30 14.21
C ASN A 207 -12.65 -19.90 13.61
N ASP A 208 -12.15 -18.85 14.27
CA ASP A 208 -12.16 -17.48 13.74
C ASP A 208 -10.90 -17.15 12.93
N ASN A 209 -9.85 -17.98 13.01
CA ASN A 209 -8.65 -17.85 12.18
C ASN A 209 -8.86 -18.59 10.86
N SER A 210 -8.18 -18.13 9.82
CA SER A 210 -7.99 -18.98 8.64
C SER A 210 -7.06 -20.15 9.01
N VAL A 211 -7.55 -21.37 8.82
CA VAL A 211 -6.78 -22.60 9.06
C VAL A 211 -6.18 -23.09 7.76
N TRP A 212 -4.86 -23.21 7.72
CA TRP A 212 -4.08 -23.63 6.56
C TRP A 212 -3.31 -24.90 6.86
N LYS A 213 -3.00 -25.67 5.81
CA LYS A 213 -2.12 -26.82 5.93
C LYS A 213 -0.69 -26.47 5.51
N ALA A 214 0.31 -26.96 6.23
CA ALA A 214 1.72 -26.84 5.84
C ALA A 214 1.95 -27.42 4.43
N GLY A 215 2.77 -26.74 3.61
CA GLY A 215 3.00 -27.14 2.22
C GLY A 215 1.83 -26.89 1.26
N SER A 216 0.66 -26.45 1.74
CA SER A 216 -0.49 -26.18 0.89
C SER A 216 -0.38 -24.86 0.13
N GLN A 217 -1.24 -24.69 -0.87
CA GLN A 217 -1.41 -23.41 -1.55
C GLN A 217 -2.62 -22.69 -0.96
N GLN A 218 -2.49 -21.40 -0.68
CA GLN A 218 -3.55 -20.59 -0.11
C GLN A 218 -3.83 -19.39 -0.98
N LYS A 219 -5.12 -19.08 -1.13
CA LYS A 219 -5.56 -17.84 -1.77
C LYS A 219 -5.43 -16.72 -0.75
N VAL A 220 -4.85 -15.61 -1.22
CA VAL A 220 -4.69 -14.38 -0.46
C VAL A 220 -5.11 -13.23 -1.35
N SER A 221 -5.65 -12.17 -0.77
CA SER A 221 -6.16 -11.06 -1.56
C SER A 221 -6.20 -9.75 -0.77
N TYR A 222 -6.22 -8.65 -1.50
CA TYR A 222 -6.35 -7.30 -1.00
C TYR A 222 -7.20 -6.48 -1.96
N SER A 223 -7.68 -5.32 -1.52
CA SER A 223 -8.26 -4.30 -2.39
C SER A 223 -7.53 -2.97 -2.22
N ILE A 224 -7.67 -2.08 -3.18
CA ILE A 224 -7.09 -0.73 -3.12
C ILE A 224 -8.18 0.31 -3.37
N LEU A 225 -8.17 1.36 -2.56
CA LEU A 225 -9.06 2.52 -2.67
C LEU A 225 -8.36 3.68 -3.39
N ALA A 226 -7.07 3.89 -3.16
CA ALA A 226 -6.26 4.87 -3.88
C ALA A 226 -5.01 4.18 -4.44
N ASN A 227 -4.96 4.02 -5.76
CA ASN A 227 -3.98 3.22 -6.48
C ASN A 227 -2.73 4.02 -6.83
N HIS A 228 -1.77 4.07 -5.91
CA HIS A 228 -0.44 4.67 -6.13
C HIS A 228 0.58 3.68 -6.70
N GLY A 229 0.08 2.56 -7.22
CA GLY A 229 0.89 1.52 -7.80
C GLY A 229 1.93 0.94 -6.83
N GLY A 230 2.99 0.36 -7.38
CA GLY A 230 4.02 -0.32 -6.63
C GLY A 230 3.81 -1.84 -6.58
N GLY A 231 4.15 -2.45 -5.45
CA GLY A 231 4.06 -3.90 -5.33
C GLY A 231 3.99 -4.41 -3.90
N ILE A 232 3.61 -5.68 -3.80
CA ILE A 232 3.17 -6.31 -2.56
C ILE A 232 3.93 -7.59 -2.24
N GLN A 233 3.94 -7.95 -0.97
CA GLN A 233 4.44 -9.21 -0.45
C GLN A 233 3.57 -9.72 0.70
N TYR A 234 3.41 -11.04 0.78
CA TYR A 234 2.73 -11.74 1.88
C TYR A 234 3.75 -12.47 2.74
N ARG A 235 3.56 -12.43 4.06
CA ARG A 235 4.60 -12.83 5.01
C ARG A 235 4.01 -13.51 6.24
N LEU A 236 4.79 -14.38 6.89
CA LEU A 236 4.44 -15.00 8.17
C LEU A 236 5.48 -14.68 9.23
N CYS A 237 5.03 -14.41 10.46
CA CYS A 237 5.86 -14.34 11.65
C CYS A 237 5.23 -15.17 12.77
N PRO A 238 6.00 -15.94 13.56
CA PRO A 238 5.45 -16.70 14.68
C PRO A 238 4.68 -15.81 15.67
N ILE A 239 3.53 -16.28 16.16
CA ILE A 239 2.66 -15.47 17.04
C ILE A 239 3.36 -15.02 18.34
N ASP A 240 4.39 -15.72 18.80
CA ASP A 240 5.13 -15.38 20.02
C ASP A 240 5.80 -14.00 19.94
N TYR A 241 6.17 -13.54 18.75
CA TYR A 241 6.71 -12.19 18.58
C TYR A 241 5.68 -11.11 18.91
N LEU A 242 4.41 -11.30 18.48
CA LEU A 242 3.30 -10.44 18.86
C LEU A 242 3.06 -10.49 20.38
N ARG A 243 2.93 -11.71 20.93
CA ARG A 243 2.61 -11.92 22.36
C ARG A 243 3.66 -11.35 23.31
N ASN A 244 4.92 -11.31 22.88
CA ASN A 244 6.01 -10.77 23.68
C ASN A 244 6.28 -9.28 23.42
N GLY A 245 5.50 -8.62 22.55
CA GLY A 245 5.70 -7.21 22.21
C GLY A 245 6.99 -6.95 21.42
N THR A 246 7.42 -7.93 20.62
CA THR A 246 8.67 -7.91 19.84
C THR A 246 8.45 -8.06 18.34
N LEU A 247 7.20 -7.96 17.88
CA LEU A 247 6.84 -8.06 16.47
C LEU A 247 7.49 -6.91 15.69
N ASN A 248 8.34 -7.27 14.73
CA ASN A 248 9.00 -6.34 13.83
C ASN A 248 9.28 -7.04 12.49
N GLU A 249 9.84 -6.31 11.52
CA GLU A 249 10.08 -6.84 10.17
C GLU A 249 11.05 -8.03 10.15
N ASP A 250 11.93 -8.19 11.14
CA ASP A 250 12.99 -9.22 11.13
C ASP A 250 12.43 -10.65 11.32
N CYS A 251 11.28 -10.81 11.97
CA CYS A 251 10.69 -12.13 12.20
C CYS A 251 9.90 -12.66 11.00
N PHE A 252 9.58 -11.79 10.03
CA PHE A 252 8.74 -12.14 8.91
C PHE A 252 9.52 -12.90 7.83
N ILE A 253 9.05 -14.11 7.53
CA ILE A 253 9.44 -14.85 6.33
C ILE A 253 8.50 -14.51 5.18
N ALA A 254 9.05 -14.23 4.00
CA ALA A 254 8.26 -14.01 2.80
C ALA A 254 7.68 -15.33 2.27
N LEU A 255 6.41 -15.31 1.87
CA LEU A 255 5.73 -16.45 1.27
C LEU A 255 5.97 -16.49 -0.24
N GLU A 256 6.22 -17.68 -0.77
CA GLU A 256 6.43 -17.86 -2.21
C GLU A 256 5.11 -17.77 -2.96
N PHE A 257 5.06 -16.99 -4.04
CA PHE A 257 3.94 -16.99 -4.97
C PHE A 257 3.90 -18.27 -5.79
N VAL A 258 2.71 -18.81 -6.00
CA VAL A 258 2.48 -19.96 -6.87
C VAL A 258 2.36 -19.47 -8.32
N GLY A 259 3.43 -19.61 -9.08
CA GLY A 259 3.48 -19.23 -10.48
C GLY A 259 3.38 -17.71 -10.72
N ASN A 260 3.02 -17.34 -11.94
CA ASN A 260 2.98 -15.96 -12.42
C ASN A 260 1.55 -15.49 -12.76
N THR A 261 0.54 -16.12 -12.17
CA THR A 261 -0.86 -15.71 -12.34
C THR A 261 -1.36 -15.08 -11.05
N SER A 262 -1.98 -13.93 -11.20
CA SER A 262 -2.83 -13.28 -10.20
C SER A 262 -4.23 -13.09 -10.80
N TRP A 263 -5.20 -12.72 -9.99
CA TRP A 263 -6.59 -12.59 -10.40
C TRP A 263 -7.16 -11.26 -9.97
N PHE A 264 -7.91 -10.61 -10.85
CA PHE A 264 -8.81 -9.52 -10.49
C PHE A 264 -10.21 -10.10 -10.36
N GLU A 265 -10.79 -10.00 -9.17
CA GLU A 265 -12.03 -10.67 -8.82
C GLU A 265 -13.08 -9.68 -8.33
N TYR A 266 -14.32 -9.84 -8.78
CA TYR A 266 -15.44 -9.01 -8.36
C TYR A 266 -16.77 -9.74 -8.58
N TYR A 267 -17.82 -9.24 -7.94
CA TYR A 267 -19.18 -9.71 -8.19
C TYR A 267 -19.85 -8.84 -9.27
N ASP A 268 -20.26 -9.45 -10.36
CA ASP A 268 -21.03 -8.79 -11.41
C ASP A 268 -22.52 -8.79 -11.02
N LEU A 269 -23.01 -7.64 -10.53
CA LEU A 269 -24.42 -7.47 -10.16
C LEU A 269 -25.39 -7.67 -11.34
N GLY A 270 -24.97 -7.34 -12.57
CA GLY A 270 -25.85 -7.44 -13.74
C GLY A 270 -26.13 -8.90 -14.11
N ASN A 271 -25.15 -9.77 -13.92
CA ASN A 271 -25.23 -11.20 -14.22
C ASN A 271 -25.37 -12.09 -12.97
N GLU A 272 -25.40 -11.48 -11.78
CA GLU A 272 -25.44 -12.15 -10.46
C GLU A 272 -24.36 -13.23 -10.30
N THR A 273 -23.13 -12.96 -10.75
CA THR A 273 -22.07 -13.97 -10.82
C THR A 273 -20.71 -13.46 -10.35
N ASP A 274 -19.90 -14.35 -9.76
CA ASP A 274 -18.50 -14.08 -9.45
C ASP A 274 -17.65 -14.10 -10.73
N VAL A 275 -16.93 -13.02 -10.99
CA VAL A 275 -16.00 -12.87 -12.11
C VAL A 275 -14.58 -12.95 -11.59
N SER A 276 -13.73 -13.73 -12.26
CA SER A 276 -12.29 -13.85 -11.98
C SER A 276 -11.51 -13.70 -13.28
N ILE A 277 -10.78 -12.59 -13.41
CA ILE A 277 -9.96 -12.27 -14.58
C ILE A 277 -8.50 -12.61 -14.24
N PRO A 278 -7.93 -13.69 -14.79
CA PRO A 278 -6.52 -13.98 -14.61
C PRO A 278 -5.67 -12.98 -15.39
N PHE A 279 -4.55 -12.54 -14.79
CA PHE A 279 -3.54 -11.73 -15.45
C PHE A 279 -2.14 -12.21 -15.13
N THR A 280 -1.21 -11.92 -16.03
CA THR A 280 0.20 -12.30 -15.84
C THR A 280 0.89 -11.30 -14.92
N SER A 281 1.32 -11.73 -13.74
CA SER A 281 1.94 -10.86 -12.73
C SER A 281 3.42 -10.64 -12.99
N VAL A 282 3.88 -9.40 -12.82
CA VAL A 282 5.31 -9.08 -12.80
C VAL A 282 5.89 -9.43 -11.43
N ARG A 283 6.67 -10.51 -11.38
CA ARG A 283 7.38 -10.96 -10.19
C ARG A 283 8.76 -10.31 -10.12
N VAL A 284 9.08 -9.74 -8.96
CA VAL A 284 10.30 -8.97 -8.70
C VAL A 284 11.10 -9.66 -7.61
N SER A 285 12.38 -9.94 -7.85
CA SER A 285 13.26 -10.65 -6.91
C SER A 285 14.72 -10.32 -7.16
N ASP A 286 15.64 -10.87 -6.35
CA ASP A 286 17.08 -10.74 -6.55
C ASP A 286 17.56 -11.18 -7.96
N VAL A 287 16.79 -12.02 -8.66
CA VAL A 287 17.12 -12.49 -10.02
C VAL A 287 17.01 -11.37 -11.06
N ASN A 288 16.07 -10.43 -10.88
CA ASN A 288 15.78 -9.37 -11.85
C ASN A 288 15.89 -7.94 -11.28
N THR A 289 16.41 -7.79 -10.06
CA THR A 289 16.73 -6.50 -9.43
C THR A 289 18.18 -6.49 -8.91
N ASN A 290 18.61 -5.38 -8.29
CA ASN A 290 19.85 -5.31 -7.51
C ASN A 290 19.65 -5.73 -6.04
N GLY A 291 18.52 -6.32 -5.70
CA GLY A 291 18.20 -6.75 -4.35
C GLY A 291 16.73 -6.51 -4.00
N VAL A 292 16.16 -7.42 -3.23
CA VAL A 292 14.91 -7.21 -2.49
C VAL A 292 15.10 -7.59 -1.02
N LEU A 293 14.21 -7.13 -0.15
CA LEU A 293 14.12 -7.63 1.22
C LEU A 293 12.76 -8.30 1.49
N PRO A 294 12.74 -9.40 2.27
CA PRO A 294 13.88 -10.22 2.70
C PRO A 294 14.67 -10.77 1.51
N LYS A 295 15.99 -10.97 1.67
CA LYS A 295 16.84 -11.46 0.59
C LYS A 295 16.38 -12.84 0.09
N GLY A 296 16.40 -13.07 -1.22
CA GLY A 296 15.92 -14.29 -1.87
C GLY A 296 14.40 -14.40 -1.97
N SER A 297 13.65 -13.41 -1.47
CA SER A 297 12.20 -13.37 -1.59
C SER A 297 11.73 -12.90 -2.96
N THR A 298 10.41 -12.99 -3.17
CA THR A 298 9.73 -12.44 -4.34
C THR A 298 8.69 -11.44 -3.89
N TRP A 299 8.57 -10.36 -4.66
CA TRP A 299 7.51 -9.37 -4.62
C TRP A 299 6.68 -9.46 -5.89
N THR A 300 5.45 -8.96 -5.85
CA THR A 300 4.62 -8.86 -7.05
C THR A 300 4.14 -7.44 -7.27
N GLN A 301 4.26 -6.97 -8.50
CA GLN A 301 3.67 -5.70 -8.91
C GLN A 301 2.14 -5.75 -8.78
N ILE A 302 1.53 -4.63 -8.42
CA ILE A 302 0.06 -4.46 -8.45
C ILE A 302 -0.41 -4.51 -9.91
N GLY A 303 -1.33 -5.44 -10.20
CA GLY A 303 -1.82 -5.67 -11.56
C GLY A 303 -2.98 -4.78 -12.02
N LEU A 304 -3.55 -3.94 -11.16
CA LEU A 304 -4.55 -2.95 -11.56
C LEU A 304 -3.84 -1.66 -11.99
N PRO A 305 -3.88 -1.25 -13.27
CA PRO A 305 -3.23 -0.02 -13.67
C PRO A 305 -3.94 1.21 -13.13
N SER A 306 -3.14 2.21 -12.75
CA SER A 306 -3.59 3.58 -12.51
C SER A 306 -3.82 4.34 -13.83
N CYS A 307 -4.32 5.56 -13.76
CA CYS A 307 -4.61 6.39 -14.93
C CYS A 307 -3.35 7.18 -15.38
N VAL A 308 -3.14 7.33 -16.69
CA VAL A 308 -2.01 8.15 -17.21
C VAL A 308 -2.15 9.63 -16.86
N ASP A 309 -3.37 10.18 -16.93
CA ASP A 309 -3.65 11.61 -16.83
C ASP A 309 -4.37 11.99 -15.52
N GLU A 310 -4.10 11.26 -14.43
CA GLU A 310 -4.73 11.48 -13.12
C GLU A 310 -4.60 12.94 -12.63
N ASN A 311 -3.47 13.58 -12.90
CA ASN A 311 -3.19 14.98 -12.57
C ASN A 311 -4.09 15.99 -13.29
N ALA A 312 -4.72 15.59 -14.40
CA ALA A 312 -5.68 16.40 -15.13
C ALA A 312 -7.14 16.16 -14.66
N GLY A 313 -7.35 15.36 -13.62
CA GLY A 313 -8.68 14.99 -13.14
C GLY A 313 -9.41 14.05 -14.09
N LYS A 314 -8.68 13.24 -14.87
CA LYS A 314 -9.24 12.34 -15.89
C LYS A 314 -8.63 10.95 -15.81
N CYS A 315 -9.35 9.98 -16.38
CA CYS A 315 -8.87 8.62 -16.54
C CYS A 315 -9.13 8.11 -17.97
N ASP A 316 -8.39 8.66 -18.93
CA ASP A 316 -8.60 8.37 -20.36
C ASP A 316 -7.90 7.08 -20.82
N SER A 317 -6.84 6.65 -20.13
CA SER A 317 -6.08 5.43 -20.47
C SER A 317 -5.30 4.86 -19.28
N PRO A 318 -5.01 3.53 -19.27
CA PRO A 318 -4.24 2.89 -18.21
C PRO A 318 -2.73 3.16 -18.34
N ASN A 319 -2.02 3.23 -17.21
CA ASN A 319 -0.55 3.40 -17.18
C ASN A 319 0.23 2.23 -17.80
N PHE A 320 -0.38 1.05 -17.91
CA PHE A 320 0.15 -0.12 -18.61
C PHE A 320 -0.97 -1.05 -19.10
N GLU A 321 -0.65 -1.86 -20.11
CA GLU A 321 -1.58 -2.84 -20.66
C GLU A 321 -1.37 -4.22 -20.04
N ASN A 322 -2.45 -4.86 -19.59
CA ASN A 322 -2.48 -6.27 -19.22
C ASN A 322 -3.87 -6.86 -19.50
N GLU A 323 -4.13 -8.08 -19.07
CA GLU A 323 -5.41 -8.76 -19.27
C GLU A 323 -6.58 -8.03 -18.59
N VAL A 324 -6.35 -7.40 -17.44
CA VAL A 324 -7.36 -6.61 -16.70
C VAL A 324 -7.70 -5.33 -17.46
N SER A 325 -6.70 -4.55 -17.87
CA SER A 325 -6.93 -3.26 -18.53
C SER A 325 -7.44 -3.39 -19.96
N LYS A 326 -7.21 -4.54 -20.62
CA LYS A 326 -7.87 -4.91 -21.88
C LYS A 326 -9.37 -5.12 -21.73
N GLN A 327 -9.87 -5.40 -20.52
CA GLN A 327 -11.32 -5.38 -20.22
C GLN A 327 -11.82 -3.96 -19.94
N GLY A 328 -10.97 -2.94 -20.07
CA GLY A 328 -11.31 -1.56 -19.73
C GLY A 328 -11.26 -1.26 -18.24
N ILE A 329 -10.61 -2.10 -17.42
CA ILE A 329 -10.53 -1.95 -15.96
C ILE A 329 -9.19 -1.30 -15.57
N TYR A 330 -9.26 -0.06 -15.12
CA TYR A 330 -8.12 0.73 -14.61
C TYR A 330 -8.63 1.96 -13.85
N GLY A 331 -7.84 2.50 -12.93
CA GLY A 331 -8.23 3.67 -12.14
C GLY A 331 -7.24 4.08 -11.06
N PHE A 332 -7.35 5.34 -10.63
CA PHE A 332 -6.55 5.96 -9.58
C PHE A 332 -7.27 5.98 -8.24
N ILE A 333 -8.42 6.66 -8.11
CA ILE A 333 -9.16 6.75 -6.83
C ILE A 333 -10.55 6.11 -6.95
N MET A 334 -10.81 5.06 -6.15
CA MET A 334 -12.01 4.21 -6.23
C MET A 334 -13.26 4.83 -5.61
N ASP A 335 -13.20 6.00 -4.99
CA ASP A 335 -14.37 6.77 -4.54
C ASP A 335 -14.76 7.92 -5.50
N SER A 336 -13.98 8.12 -6.57
CA SER A 336 -14.12 9.25 -7.48
C SER A 336 -14.31 8.79 -8.93
N PRO A 337 -15.55 8.71 -9.44
CA PRO A 337 -15.83 8.15 -10.76
C PRO A 337 -15.08 8.80 -11.93
N SER A 338 -14.66 10.06 -11.81
CA SER A 338 -13.84 10.74 -12.83
C SER A 338 -12.37 10.28 -12.87
N LEU A 339 -11.91 9.59 -11.83
CA LEU A 339 -10.55 9.10 -11.67
C LEU A 339 -10.45 7.58 -11.86
N MET A 340 -11.41 7.00 -12.56
CA MET A 340 -11.42 5.59 -12.94
C MET A 340 -12.09 5.40 -14.30
N SER A 341 -11.79 4.27 -14.94
CA SER A 341 -12.51 3.82 -16.12
C SER A 341 -14.00 3.58 -15.81
N PRO A 342 -14.91 3.75 -16.79
CA PRO A 342 -16.34 3.48 -16.60
C PRO A 342 -16.62 2.05 -16.12
N VAL A 343 -15.88 1.05 -16.63
CA VAL A 343 -16.04 -0.36 -16.24
C VAL A 343 -15.68 -0.56 -14.77
N LEU A 344 -14.55 0.02 -14.32
CA LEU A 344 -14.18 -0.07 -12.90
C LEU A 344 -15.17 0.67 -11.99
N ALA A 345 -15.75 1.78 -12.46
CA ALA A 345 -16.77 2.51 -11.70
C ALA A 345 -18.02 1.65 -11.43
N GLU A 346 -18.47 0.89 -12.43
CA GLU A 346 -19.59 -0.05 -12.26
C GLU A 346 -19.24 -1.16 -11.28
N ILE A 347 -18.03 -1.73 -11.35
CA ILE A 347 -17.54 -2.76 -10.43
C ILE A 347 -17.49 -2.26 -8.99
N VAL A 348 -16.93 -1.06 -8.77
CA VAL A 348 -16.83 -0.49 -7.42
C VAL A 348 -18.22 -0.18 -6.85
N GLN A 349 -19.12 0.38 -7.65
CA GLN A 349 -20.52 0.61 -7.24
C GLN A 349 -21.26 -0.70 -6.93
N SER A 350 -20.80 -1.82 -7.49
CA SER A 350 -21.42 -3.14 -7.37
C SER A 350 -20.97 -3.97 -6.16
N GLY A 351 -20.08 -3.43 -5.32
CA GLY A 351 -19.57 -4.13 -4.13
C GLY A 351 -18.05 -4.22 -4.07
N GLY A 352 -17.33 -3.64 -5.04
CA GLY A 352 -15.87 -3.59 -5.04
C GLY A 352 -15.22 -4.78 -5.73
N PHE A 353 -13.92 -4.91 -5.52
CA PHE A 353 -13.09 -5.93 -6.13
C PHE A 353 -11.98 -6.38 -5.17
N GLU A 354 -11.36 -7.50 -5.49
CA GLU A 354 -10.15 -7.99 -4.87
C GLU A 354 -9.09 -8.29 -5.94
N ILE A 355 -7.82 -8.04 -5.60
CA ILE A 355 -6.67 -8.52 -6.35
C ILE A 355 -6.12 -9.69 -5.55
N ALA A 356 -6.15 -10.88 -6.15
CA ALA A 356 -5.82 -12.14 -5.50
C ALA A 356 -4.56 -12.78 -6.07
N ASP A 357 -3.86 -13.51 -5.21
CA ASP A 357 -2.73 -14.35 -5.51
C ASP A 357 -2.91 -15.74 -4.87
N LYS A 358 -2.07 -16.69 -5.30
CA LYS A 358 -1.85 -17.93 -4.57
C LYS A 358 -0.45 -17.92 -4.00
N ILE A 359 -0.31 -18.28 -2.73
CA ILE A 359 0.97 -18.45 -2.05
C ILE A 359 1.17 -19.90 -1.61
N LYS A 360 2.42 -20.32 -1.45
CA LYS A 360 2.78 -21.61 -0.84
C LYS A 360 3.06 -21.40 0.65
N VAL A 361 2.35 -22.14 1.49
CA VAL A 361 2.66 -22.24 2.93
C VAL A 361 3.91 -23.11 3.07
N PRO A 362 4.96 -22.67 3.78
CA PRO A 362 6.15 -23.48 3.96
C PRO A 362 5.84 -24.82 4.63
N GLU A 363 6.60 -25.85 4.25
CA GLU A 363 6.49 -27.19 4.84
C GLU A 363 7.05 -27.19 6.26
N GLY A 364 6.51 -28.05 7.13
CA GLY A 364 6.98 -28.20 8.51
C GLY A 364 6.63 -27.06 9.46
N LEU A 365 5.84 -26.06 9.02
CA LEU A 365 5.26 -25.07 9.92
C LEU A 365 4.04 -25.66 10.63
N SER A 366 3.89 -25.32 11.91
CA SER A 366 2.67 -25.57 12.68
C SER A 366 2.48 -24.50 13.74
N GLY A 367 1.24 -24.31 14.18
CA GLY A 367 0.87 -23.32 15.18
C GLY A 367 0.30 -22.03 14.59
N ASP A 368 0.16 -21.01 15.42
CA ASP A 368 -0.42 -19.72 15.02
C ASP A 368 0.67 -18.76 14.56
N TYR A 369 0.37 -17.99 13.52
CA TYR A 369 1.27 -17.02 12.92
C TYR A 369 0.54 -15.70 12.68
N VAL A 370 1.27 -14.60 12.85
CA VAL A 370 0.90 -13.32 12.27
C VAL A 370 1.13 -13.41 10.78
N PHE A 371 0.06 -13.31 10.01
CA PHE A 371 0.11 -13.10 8.56
C PHE A 371 0.14 -11.60 8.28
N SER A 372 1.03 -11.15 7.40
CA SER A 372 1.13 -9.75 7.00
C SER A 372 1.02 -9.61 5.49
N TRP A 373 0.15 -8.69 5.06
CA TRP A 373 0.20 -8.09 3.74
C TRP A 373 0.96 -6.77 3.83
N ARG A 374 1.98 -6.63 2.99
CA ARG A 374 2.76 -5.40 2.84
C ARG A 374 2.67 -4.91 1.41
N TRP A 375 2.48 -3.62 1.25
CA TRP A 375 2.48 -2.90 0.00
C TRP A 375 3.46 -1.72 0.09
N ASP A 376 4.50 -1.78 -0.75
CA ASP A 376 5.45 -0.70 -0.95
C ASP A 376 4.93 0.17 -2.12
N CYS A 377 4.61 1.45 -1.86
CA CYS A 377 4.06 2.36 -2.87
C CYS A 377 5.12 2.86 -3.86
N GLU A 378 4.69 3.14 -5.08
CA GLU A 378 5.54 3.75 -6.11
C GLU A 378 5.48 5.29 -6.08
N GLN A 379 4.29 5.89 -5.93
CA GLN A 379 4.14 7.35 -6.03
C GLN A 379 4.31 8.11 -4.71
N THR A 380 4.19 7.45 -3.56
CA THR A 380 4.27 8.09 -2.24
C THR A 380 5.32 7.43 -1.34
N PRO A 381 5.92 8.17 -0.38
CA PRO A 381 6.81 7.62 0.63
C PRO A 381 6.01 6.92 1.74
N GLN A 382 5.20 5.92 1.35
CA GLN A 382 4.28 5.21 2.21
C GLN A 382 4.44 3.70 2.04
N VAL A 383 4.47 3.01 3.18
CA VAL A 383 4.39 1.55 3.21
C VAL A 383 3.09 1.15 3.90
N TRP A 384 2.27 0.41 3.20
CA TRP A 384 0.97 -0.07 3.66
C TRP A 384 1.12 -1.46 4.22
N THR A 385 0.60 -1.68 5.42
CA THR A 385 0.71 -2.98 6.09
C THR A 385 -0.52 -3.25 6.91
N GLN A 386 -1.04 -4.47 6.80
CA GLN A 386 -2.05 -5.00 7.70
C GLN A 386 -1.76 -6.44 8.03
N CYS A 387 -2.29 -6.88 9.17
CA CYS A 387 -2.06 -8.21 9.68
C CYS A 387 -3.35 -8.94 10.03
N SER A 388 -3.26 -10.26 10.01
CA SER A 388 -4.26 -11.18 10.53
C SER A 388 -3.57 -12.34 11.24
N ILE A 389 -4.35 -13.22 11.88
CA ILE A 389 -3.84 -14.44 12.50
C ILE A 389 -4.29 -15.63 11.67
N VAL A 390 -3.34 -16.49 11.31
CA VAL A 390 -3.59 -17.78 10.66
C VAL A 390 -3.10 -18.90 11.54
N THR A 391 -3.78 -20.05 11.48
CA THR A 391 -3.35 -21.28 12.14
C THR A 391 -2.86 -22.25 11.08
N ILE A 392 -1.62 -22.73 11.22
CA ILE A 392 -1.04 -23.73 10.33
C ILE A 392 -1.05 -25.09 11.02
N GLU A 393 -1.61 -26.08 10.32
CA GLU A 393 -1.67 -27.49 10.72
C GLU A 393 -0.76 -28.33 9.82
N GLU A 394 -0.25 -29.45 10.35
CA GLU A 394 0.67 -30.35 9.63
C GLU A 394 0.03 -31.12 8.45
#